data_AF-A0A2H9PP35-F1
#
_entry.id   AF-A0A2H9PP35-F1
#
_cell.length_a   1.000
_cell.length_b   1.000
_cell.length_c   1.000
_cell.angle_alpha   90.00
_cell.angle_beta   90.00
_cell.angle_gamma   90.00
#
_symmetry.space_group_name_H-M   'P 1'
#
loop_
_entity.id
_entity.type
_entity.pdbx_description
1 polymer ?
#
loop_
_entity_poly.entity_id
_entity_poly.type
_entity_poly.pdbx_seq_one_letter_code
_entity_poly.pdbx_strand_id
1 'polypeptide(L)' 'MSPERISELRELLFNLERKIKPLEWDDSRNQINEFKKKTLVTLRVEHQTLTQELNELEK' A
#
# COMPACT_ATOMS: atom_id res chain seq x y z
N MET A 1 -17.12 -12.13 12.26
CA MET A 1 -15.99 -11.87 11.35
C MET A 1 -14.78 -12.62 11.87
N SER A 2 -14.01 -13.32 11.04
CA SER A 2 -12.86 -14.08 11.52
C SER A 2 -11.64 -13.15 11.74
N PRO A 3 -10.95 -13.26 12.88
CA PRO A 3 -9.71 -12.52 13.16
C PRO A 3 -8.62 -12.72 12.09
N GLU A 4 -8.70 -13.82 11.35
CA GLU A 4 -7.80 -14.20 10.26
C GLU A 4 -7.81 -13.14 9.14
N ARG A 5 -8.99 -12.64 8.74
CA ARG A 5 -9.09 -11.67 7.64
C ARG A 5 -8.44 -10.33 7.97
N ILE A 6 -8.57 -9.88 9.22
CA ILE A 6 -7.91 -8.66 9.73
C ILE A 6 -6.39 -8.86 9.72
N SER A 7 -5.92 -10.03 10.15
CA SER A 7 -4.49 -10.36 10.14
C SER A 7 -3.91 -10.37 8.71
N GLU A 8 -4.62 -11.00 7.76
CA GLU A 8 -4.24 -11.01 6.35
C GLU A 8 -4.14 -9.59 5.77
N LEU A 9 -5.14 -8.74 6.03
CA LEU A 9 -5.15 -7.36 5.53
C LEU A 9 -3.98 -6.55 6.10
N ARG A 10 -3.66 -6.72 7.38
CA ARG A 10 -2.50 -6.07 8.01
C ARG A 10 -1.19 -6.53 7.38
N GLU A 11 -1.05 -7.82 7.09
CA GLU A 11 0.15 -8.36 6.43
C GLU A 11 0.28 -7.84 4.98
N LEU A 12 -0.84 -7.79 4.24
CA LEU A 12 -0.87 -7.23 2.89
C LEU A 12 -0.50 -5.75 2.88
N LEU A 13 -1.06 -4.95 3.80
CA LEU A 13 -0.74 -3.53 3.97
C LEU A 13 0.74 -3.34 4.30
N PHE A 14 1.29 -4.14 5.21
CA PHE A 14 2.71 -4.09 5.55
C PHE A 14 3.60 -4.39 4.34
N ASN A 15 3.25 -5.41 3.55
CA ASN A 15 3.99 -5.76 2.34
C ASN A 15 3.89 -4.69 1.25
N LEU A 16 2.74 -4.02 1.12
CA LEU A 16 2.56 -2.89 0.22
C LEU A 16 3.41 -1.70 0.63
N GLU A 17 3.44 -1.34 1.91
CA GLU A 17 4.29 -0.25 2.41
C GLU A 17 5.77 -0.48 2.10
N ARG A 18 6.25 -1.72 2.23
CA ARG A 18 7.64 -2.08 1.90
C ARG A 18 7.97 -1.86 0.42
N LYS A 19 6.99 -1.95 -0.47
CA LYS A 19 7.14 -1.67 -1.91
C LYS A 19 7.00 -0.19 -2.22
N ILE A 20 6.13 0.51 -1.50
CA ILE A 20 5.85 1.95 -1.70
C ILE A 20 7.02 2.81 -1.24
N LYS A 21 7.57 2.58 -0.03
CA LYS A 21 8.59 3.46 0.58
C LYS A 21 9.83 3.70 -0.31
N PRO A 22 10.43 2.68 -0.96
CA PRO A 22 11.55 2.90 -1.88
C PRO A 22 11.17 3.74 -3.10
N LEU A 23 9.96 3.55 -3.64
CA LEU A 23 9.48 4.32 -4.78
C LEU A 23 9.17 5.77 -4.39
N GLU A 24 8.61 6.01 -3.20
CA GLU A 24 8.42 7.36 -2.67
C GLU A 24 9.74 8.08 -2.42
N TRP A 25 10.75 7.34 -1.94
CA TRP A 25 12.11 7.87 -1.80
C TRP A 25 12.69 8.28 -3.16
N ASP A 26 12.59 7.40 -4.17
CA ASP A 26 13.02 7.69 -5.54
C ASP A 26 12.27 8.92 -6.12
N ASP A 27 10.94 9.02 -5.93
CA ASP A 27 10.11 10.12 -6.42
C ASP A 27 10.45 11.45 -5.72
N SER A 28 10.68 11.42 -4.40
CA SER A 28 11.06 12.62 -3.62
C SER A 28 12.38 13.24 -4.08
N ARG A 29 13.25 12.45 -4.72
CA ARG A 29 14.55 12.85 -5.25
C ARG A 29 14.52 13.13 -6.76
N ASN A 30 13.35 13.06 -7.40
CA ASN A 30 13.19 13.09 -8.85
C ASN A 30 14.03 12.01 -9.59
N GLN A 31 14.29 10.87 -8.93
CA GLN A 31 15.06 9.74 -9.47
C GLN A 31 14.15 8.59 -9.95
N ILE A 32 12.83 8.77 -9.88
CA ILE A 32 11.85 7.81 -10.35
C ILE A 32 11.61 7.95 -11.87
N ASN A 33 11.46 6.82 -12.56
CA ASN A 33 11.05 6.83 -13.97
C ASN A 33 9.52 6.79 -14.10
N GLU A 34 8.98 7.08 -15.29
CA GLU A 34 7.53 7.12 -15.51
C GLU A 34 6.83 5.79 -15.21
N PHE A 35 7.47 4.66 -15.52
CA PHE A 35 6.93 3.34 -15.24
C PHE A 35 6.75 3.12 -13.73
N LYS A 36 7.81 3.30 -12.96
CA LYS A 36 7.83 3.21 -11.50
C LYS A 36 6.87 4.22 -10.87
N LYS A 37 6.73 5.41 -11.44
CA LYS A 37 5.79 6.43 -10.96
C LYS A 37 4.33 5.97 -11.13
N LYS A 38 3.98 5.38 -12.27
CA LYS A 38 2.67 4.74 -12.46
C LYS A 38 2.46 3.61 -11.46
N THR A 39 3.48 2.75 -11.26
CA THR A 39 3.42 1.68 -10.25
C THR A 39 3.19 2.24 -8.85
N LEU A 40 3.89 3.30 -8.46
CA LEU A 40 3.70 3.96 -7.16
C LEU A 40 2.27 4.47 -6.97
N VAL A 41 1.68 5.07 -8.01
CA VAL A 41 0.28 5.52 -7.98
C VAL A 41 -0.66 4.32 -7.78
N THR A 42 -0.49 3.24 -8.55
CA THR A 42 -1.31 2.02 -8.39
C THR A 42 -1.19 1.44 -6.99
N LEU A 43 0.03 1.31 -6.46
CA LEU A 43 0.27 0.76 -5.13
C LEU A 43 -0.34 1.64 -4.02
N ARG A 44 -0.32 2.96 -4.17
CA ARG A 44 -0.97 3.88 -3.22
C ARG A 44 -2.49 3.74 -3.22
N VAL A 45 -3.10 3.59 -4.39
CA VAL A 45 -4.56 3.35 -4.49
C VAL A 45 -4.93 2.02 -3.84
N GLU A 46 -4.15 0.97 -4.09
CA GLU A 46 -4.35 -0.35 -3.48
C GLU A 46 -4.22 -0.29 -1.96
N HIS A 47 -3.16 0.35 -1.45
CA HIS A 47 -2.95 0.56 0.00
C HIS A 47 -4.11 1.34 0.64
N GLN A 48 -4.59 2.40 0.00
CA GLN A 48 -5.74 3.16 0.48
C GLN A 48 -7.01 2.29 0.53
N THR A 49 -7.24 1.47 -0.49
CA THR A 49 -8.42 0.59 -0.58
C THR A 49 -8.41 -0.46 0.53
N LEU A 50 -7.27 -1.13 0.73
CA LEU A 50 -7.11 -2.14 1.79
C LEU A 50 -7.17 -1.53 3.19
N THR A 51 -6.70 -0.28 3.34
CA THR A 51 -6.82 0.45 4.60
C THR A 51 -8.28 0.79 4.90
N GLN A 52 -9.07 1.16 3.88
CA GLN A 52 -10.51 1.37 4.04
C GLN A 52 -11.23 0.07 4.42
N GLU A 53 -10.94 -1.04 3.72
CA GLU A 53 -11.49 -2.38 4.05
C GLU A 53 -11.15 -2.77 5.49
N LEU A 54 -9.89 -2.58 5.93
CA LEU A 54 -9.48 -2.87 7.29
C LEU A 54 -10.26 -2.01 8.31
N ASN A 55 -10.39 -0.71 8.07
CA ASN A 55 -11.12 0.20 8.95
C ASN A 55 -12.62 -0.12 9.04
N GLU A 56 -13.23 -0.62 7.96
CA GLU A 56 -14.62 -1.07 7.96
C GLU A 56 -14.80 -2.37 8.75
N LEU A 57 -13.81 -3.26 8.71
CA LEU A 57 -13.83 -4.52 9.46
C LEU A 57 -13.50 -4.37 10.95
N GLU A 58 -12.78 -3.32 11.32
CA GLU A 58 -12.44 -3.00 12.72
C GLU A 58 -13.52 -2.17 13.43
N LYS A 59 -14.54 -1.67 12.72
CA LYS A 59 -15.70 -0.96 13.26
C LYS A 59 -16.77 -1.91 13.83
#